data_AF-A0A1I7XG33-F1
#
_entry.id   AF-A0A1I7XG33-F1
#
_cell.length_a   1.000
_cell.length_b   1.000
_cell.length_c   1.000
_cell.angle_alpha   90.00
_cell.angle_beta   90.00
_cell.angle_gamma   90.00
#
_symmetry.space_group_name_H-M   'P 1'
#
loop_
_entity.id
_entity.type
_entity.pdbx_description
1 polymer ?
#
loop_
_entity_poly.entity_id
_entity_poly.type
_entity_poly.pdbx_seq_one_letter_code
_entity_poly.pdbx_strand_id
1 'polypeptide(L)'
;MERTGGTTRTGEAIRYAVKEFQNKKHGARKDAKKVIVVFTDGYSQEDPSPAADAARADGIHLIAVAVNDHLKPNHEELVEITNNKELVLISPTGRQIRDKILRNQCPL
;
A
#
# COMPACT_ATOMS: atom_id res chain seq x y z
N MET A 1 3.76 4.64 18.10
CA MET A 1 2.97 3.55 17.51
C MET A 1 3.27 2.31 18.32
N GLU A 2 2.28 1.76 18.99
CA GLU A 2 2.41 0.53 19.77
C GLU A 2 2.24 -0.66 18.82
N ARG A 3 3.14 -1.66 18.88
CA ARG A 3 2.99 -2.89 18.08
C ARG A 3 2.05 -3.81 18.85
N THR A 4 0.79 -3.89 18.43
CA THR A 4 -0.22 -4.75 19.07
C THR A 4 -0.11 -6.24 18.72
N GLY A 5 0.92 -6.64 17.95
CA GLY A 5 1.08 -8.01 17.46
C GLY A 5 -0.09 -8.48 16.58
N GLY A 6 -0.14 -9.78 16.28
CA GLY A 6 -1.24 -10.41 15.53
C GLY A 6 -0.88 -10.85 14.11
N THR A 7 -1.91 -11.21 13.33
CA THR A 7 -1.78 -11.63 11.93
C THR A 7 -1.74 -10.43 10.99
N THR A 8 -1.08 -10.58 9.84
CA THR A 8 -1.08 -9.59 8.77
C THR A 8 -2.36 -9.72 7.94
N ARG A 9 -3.22 -8.69 7.94
CA ARG A 9 -4.48 -8.67 7.18
C ARG A 9 -4.52 -7.44 6.26
N THR A 10 -3.84 -7.56 5.13
CA THR A 10 -3.62 -6.41 4.22
C THR A 10 -4.92 -5.95 3.55
N GLY A 11 -5.82 -6.88 3.21
CA GLY A 11 -7.11 -6.56 2.59
C GLY A 11 -8.00 -5.70 3.50
N GLU A 12 -8.17 -6.08 4.76
CA GLU A 12 -8.86 -5.27 5.77
C GLU A 12 -8.25 -3.88 5.94
N ALA A 13 -6.91 -3.77 5.97
CA ALA A 13 -6.23 -2.49 6.06
C ALA A 13 -6.54 -1.58 4.84
N ILE A 14 -6.57 -2.14 3.63
CA ILE A 14 -6.95 -1.40 2.41
C ILE A 14 -8.40 -0.92 2.52
N ARG A 15 -9.35 -1.79 2.89
CA ARG A 15 -10.77 -1.41 3.08
C ARG A 15 -10.92 -0.29 4.10
N TYR A 16 -10.16 -0.33 5.18
CA TYR A 16 -10.15 0.72 6.19
C TYR A 16 -9.65 2.05 5.59
N ALA A 17 -8.51 2.03 4.90
CA ALA A 17 -7.94 3.24 4.28
C ALA A 17 -8.85 3.87 3.23
N VAL A 18 -9.60 3.08 2.46
CA VAL A 18 -10.60 3.59 1.50
C VAL A 18 -11.67 4.44 2.21
N LYS A 19 -12.15 4.02 3.39
CA LYS A 19 -13.15 4.77 4.17
C LYS A 19 -12.63 6.13 4.62
N GLU A 20 -11.33 6.24 4.90
CA GLU A 20 -10.71 7.52 5.28
C GLU A 20 -10.78 8.55 4.14
N PHE A 21 -10.72 8.12 2.88
CA PHE A 21 -10.88 9.04 1.74
C PHE A 21 -12.30 9.54 1.51
N GLN A 22 -13.28 8.97 2.19
CA GLN A 22 -14.67 9.41 2.17
C GLN A 22 -14.99 10.32 3.37
N ASN A 23 -14.13 10.32 4.40
CA ASN A 23 -14.37 11.06 5.63
C ASN A 23 -13.89 12.52 5.54
N LYS A 24 -14.81 13.42 5.19
CA LYS A 24 -14.54 14.88 5.14
C LYS A 24 -14.07 15.45 6.48
N LYS A 25 -14.49 14.88 7.62
CA LYS A 25 -14.04 15.34 8.95
C LYS A 25 -12.56 15.04 9.17
N HIS A 26 -11.99 14.05 8.49
CA HIS A 26 -10.57 13.72 8.52
C HIS A 26 -9.77 14.39 7.38
N GLY A 27 -10.36 15.40 6.71
CA GLY A 27 -9.66 16.20 5.69
C GLY A 27 -9.74 15.64 4.27
N ALA A 28 -10.63 14.68 4.00
CA ALA A 28 -10.82 14.16 2.66
C ALA A 28 -11.29 15.23 1.66
N ARG A 29 -10.52 15.43 0.59
CA ARG A 29 -10.83 16.34 -0.52
C ARG A 29 -11.34 15.55 -1.73
N LYS A 30 -12.44 15.98 -2.34
CA LYS A 30 -13.06 15.27 -3.48
C LYS A 30 -12.14 15.24 -4.71
N ASP A 31 -11.51 16.35 -5.02
CA ASP A 31 -10.76 16.53 -6.28
C ASP A 31 -9.26 16.21 -6.14
N ALA A 32 -8.83 15.70 -4.98
CA ALA A 32 -7.44 15.30 -4.76
C ALA A 32 -7.20 13.87 -5.23
N LYS A 33 -6.04 13.64 -5.87
CA LYS A 33 -5.55 12.28 -6.14
C LYS A 33 -5.46 11.48 -4.84
N LYS A 34 -5.92 10.24 -4.87
CA LYS A 34 -5.94 9.33 -3.72
C LYS A 34 -4.85 8.29 -3.90
N VAL A 35 -4.01 8.13 -2.89
CA VAL A 35 -2.87 7.20 -2.93
C VAL A 35 -2.82 6.46 -1.60
N ILE A 36 -2.78 5.13 -1.64
CA ILE A 36 -2.46 4.28 -0.48
C ILE A 36 -1.06 3.72 -0.70
N VAL A 37 -0.19 3.91 0.29
CA VAL A 37 1.13 3.29 0.34
C VAL A 37 1.10 2.20 1.39
N VAL A 38 1.13 0.94 0.93
CA VAL A 38 1.15 -0.25 1.77
C VAL A 38 2.58 -0.53 2.19
N PHE A 39 2.86 -0.52 3.48
CA PHE A 39 4.14 -0.96 4.05
C PHE A 39 3.96 -2.32 4.71
N THR A 40 4.69 -3.34 4.27
CA THR A 40 4.64 -4.69 4.87
C THR A 40 6.02 -5.33 4.93
N ASP A 41 6.29 -6.12 5.96
CA ASP A 41 7.49 -6.95 6.15
C ASP A 41 7.21 -8.44 5.88
N GLY A 42 5.97 -8.81 5.56
CA GLY A 42 5.53 -10.19 5.33
C GLY A 42 4.37 -10.31 4.34
N TYR A 43 3.71 -11.47 4.35
CA TYR A 43 2.56 -11.80 3.50
C TYR A 43 1.25 -11.75 4.29
N SER A 44 0.14 -11.45 3.60
CA SER A 44 -1.18 -11.40 4.18
C SER A 44 -1.71 -12.82 4.49
N GLN A 45 -2.41 -12.99 5.61
CA GLN A 45 -3.09 -14.24 5.97
C GLN A 45 -4.47 -14.38 5.31
N GLU A 46 -4.89 -13.37 4.55
CA GLU A 46 -6.07 -13.37 3.68
C GLU A 46 -5.69 -12.85 2.30
N ASP A 47 -6.42 -13.25 1.25
CA ASP A 47 -6.23 -12.69 -0.10
C ASP A 47 -6.58 -11.19 -0.11
N PRO A 48 -5.61 -10.29 -0.37
CA PRO A 48 -5.85 -8.86 -0.40
C PRO A 48 -6.41 -8.37 -1.75
N SER A 49 -6.37 -9.20 -2.80
CA SER A 49 -6.68 -8.80 -4.18
C SER A 49 -8.08 -8.19 -4.34
N PRO A 50 -9.15 -8.75 -3.75
CA PRO A 50 -10.49 -8.17 -3.90
C PRO A 50 -10.61 -6.76 -3.31
N ALA A 51 -9.91 -6.49 -2.21
CA ALA A 51 -9.89 -5.15 -1.61
C ALA A 51 -9.08 -4.17 -2.46
N ALA A 52 -7.96 -4.63 -3.01
CA ALA A 52 -7.11 -3.84 -3.89
C ALA A 52 -7.82 -3.51 -5.21
N ASP A 53 -8.54 -4.46 -5.81
CA ASP A 53 -9.37 -4.28 -6.99
C ASP A 53 -10.45 -3.22 -6.79
N ALA A 54 -11.20 -3.32 -5.68
CA ALA A 54 -12.21 -2.33 -5.33
C ALA A 54 -11.61 -0.92 -5.16
N ALA A 55 -10.47 -0.81 -4.46
CA ALA A 55 -9.79 0.47 -4.29
C ALA A 55 -9.34 1.08 -5.63
N ARG A 56 -8.78 0.26 -6.54
CA ARG A 56 -8.38 0.72 -7.88
C ARG A 56 -9.57 1.12 -8.73
N ALA A 57 -10.69 0.39 -8.65
CA ALA A 57 -11.93 0.74 -9.34
C ALA A 57 -12.48 2.10 -8.87
N ASP A 58 -12.26 2.46 -7.60
CA ASP A 58 -12.55 3.78 -7.03
C ASP A 58 -11.54 4.87 -7.39
N GLY A 59 -10.58 4.58 -8.29
CA GLY A 59 -9.57 5.53 -8.75
C GLY A 59 -8.44 5.80 -7.75
N ILE A 60 -8.25 4.91 -6.77
CA ILE A 60 -7.17 5.03 -5.77
C ILE A 60 -5.91 4.35 -6.31
N HIS A 61 -4.78 5.06 -6.27
CA HIS A 61 -3.49 4.50 -6.64
C HIS A 61 -2.89 3.72 -5.46
N LEU A 62 -2.44 2.49 -5.73
CA LEU A 62 -1.81 1.62 -4.74
C LEU A 62 -0.31 1.53 -5.01
N ILE A 63 0.49 1.76 -3.99
CA ILE A 63 1.95 1.54 -4.00
C ILE A 63 2.27 0.54 -2.91
N ALA A 64 3.06 -0.47 -3.22
CA ALA A 64 3.50 -1.46 -2.26
C ALA A 64 4.98 -1.23 -1.91
N VAL A 65 5.28 -1.25 -0.62
CA VAL A 65 6.61 -1.08 -0.07
C VAL A 65 6.89 -2.25 0.86
N ALA A 66 8.00 -2.93 0.65
CA ALA A 66 8.44 -3.97 1.57
C ALA A 66 9.91 -3.83 1.94
N VAL A 67 10.19 -4.15 3.20
CA VAL A 67 11.57 -4.20 3.73
C VAL A 67 12.04 -5.64 3.72
N ASN A 68 13.07 -5.91 2.92
CA ASN A 68 13.67 -7.24 2.81
C ASN A 68 14.88 -7.33 3.73
N ASP A 69 14.64 -7.53 5.03
CA ASP A 69 15.69 -7.70 6.05
C ASP A 69 15.87 -9.18 6.42
N HIS A 70 14.83 -9.82 6.96
CA HIS A 70 14.89 -11.20 7.45
C HIS A 70 13.95 -12.18 6.73
N LEU A 71 12.80 -11.70 6.24
CA LEU A 71 11.84 -12.49 5.47
C LEU A 71 11.75 -11.92 4.06
N LYS A 72 11.77 -12.81 3.07
CA LYS A 72 11.51 -12.40 1.69
C LYS A 72 10.03 -12.06 1.56
N PRO A 73 9.67 -10.81 1.21
CA PRO A 73 8.27 -10.46 0.99
C PRO A 73 7.70 -11.25 -0.20
N ASN A 74 6.41 -11.56 -0.14
CA ASN A 74 5.72 -12.20 -1.25
C ASN A 74 5.54 -11.19 -2.39
N HIS A 75 6.46 -11.19 -3.34
CA HIS A 75 6.43 -10.25 -4.46
C HIS A 75 5.18 -10.41 -5.33
N GLU A 76 4.65 -11.63 -5.48
CA GLU A 76 3.44 -11.87 -6.27
C GLU A 76 2.23 -11.18 -5.63
N GLU A 77 2.02 -11.38 -4.31
CA GLU A 77 0.97 -10.68 -3.56
C GLU A 77 1.10 -9.15 -3.67
N LEU A 78 2.33 -8.61 -3.59
CA LEU A 78 2.55 -7.16 -3.73
C LEU A 78 2.21 -6.65 -5.14
N VAL A 79 2.49 -7.45 -6.18
CA VAL A 79 2.10 -7.12 -7.56
C VAL A 79 0.59 -7.21 -7.74
N GLU A 80 -0.08 -8.17 -7.12
CA GLU A 80 -1.55 -8.27 -7.13
C GLU A 80 -2.20 -7.06 -6.45
N ILE A 81 -1.63 -6.61 -5.33
CA ILE A 81 -2.06 -5.40 -4.62
C ILE A 81 -1.88 -4.14 -5.46
N THR A 82 -0.84 -4.02 -6.27
CA THR A 82 -0.62 -2.80 -7.09
C THR A 82 -1.20 -2.89 -8.50
N ASN A 83 -1.42 -4.10 -9.02
CA ASN A 83 -1.61 -4.42 -10.43
C ASN A 83 -0.51 -3.83 -11.36
N ASN A 84 0.66 -3.52 -10.79
CA ASN A 84 1.80 -2.96 -11.52
C ASN A 84 3.10 -3.20 -10.74
N LYS A 85 3.99 -4.02 -11.31
CA LYS A 85 5.31 -4.33 -10.74
C LYS A 85 6.21 -3.11 -10.51
N GLU A 86 6.03 -2.03 -11.26
CA GLU A 86 6.84 -0.81 -11.11
C GLU A 86 6.44 0.00 -9.86
N LEU A 87 5.26 -0.26 -9.31
CA LEU A 87 4.76 0.32 -8.06
C LEU A 87 5.11 -0.54 -6.84
N VAL A 88 5.87 -1.62 -7.02
CA VAL A 88 6.37 -2.48 -5.94
C VAL A 88 7.81 -2.09 -5.62
N LEU A 89 8.01 -1.58 -4.41
CA LEU A 89 9.29 -1.06 -3.92
C LEU A 89 9.82 -1.97 -2.81
N ILE A 90 10.70 -2.90 -3.18
CA ILE A 90 11.42 -3.73 -2.22
C ILE A 90 12.79 -3.11 -1.99
N SER A 91 13.16 -2.91 -0.74
CA SER A 91 14.51 -2.49 -0.37
C SER A 91 14.94 -3.13 0.95
N PRO A 92 16.24 -3.41 1.15
CA PRO A 92 16.75 -3.76 2.47
C PRO A 92 16.69 -2.58 3.46
N THR A 93 16.51 -1.32 3.01
CA THR A 93 16.49 -0.15 3.90
C THR A 93 15.41 0.87 3.52
N GLY A 94 14.80 1.51 4.51
CA GLY A 94 13.79 2.56 4.32
C GLY A 94 14.26 3.76 3.48
N ARG A 95 15.57 4.03 3.39
CA ARG A 95 16.11 5.19 2.68
C ARG A 95 15.91 5.10 1.16
N GLN A 96 16.05 3.91 0.57
CA GLN A 96 15.91 3.74 -0.89
C GLN A 96 14.44 3.81 -1.32
N ILE A 97 13.52 3.48 -0.42
CA ILE A 97 12.07 3.55 -0.64
C ILE A 97 11.64 5.01 -0.85
N ARG A 98 12.10 5.92 0.01
CA ARG A 98 11.78 7.35 -0.08
C ARG A 98 12.04 7.91 -1.48
N ASP A 99 13.23 7.66 -2.02
CA ASP A 99 13.65 8.25 -3.29
C ASP A 99 12.86 7.68 -4.47
N LYS A 100 12.40 6.42 -4.39
CA LYS A 100 11.55 5.81 -5.42
C LYS A 100 10.10 6.32 -5.38
N ILE A 101 9.50 6.51 -4.20
CA ILE A 101 8.13 7.04 -4.08
C ILE A 101 8.04 8.46 -4.65
N LEU A 102 9.01 9.32 -4.30
CA LEU A 102 9.00 10.73 -4.74
C LEU A 102 9.10 10.89 -6.25
N ARG A 103 9.85 10.01 -6.94
CA ARG A 103 10.00 10.05 -8.40
C ARG A 103 8.74 9.64 -9.16
N ASN A 104 7.89 8.77 -8.61
CA ASN A 104 6.69 8.27 -9.30
C ASN A 104 5.43 9.11 -9.06
N GLN A 105 5.41 9.97 -8.03
CA GLN A 105 4.22 10.72 -7.64
C GLN A 105 4.27 12.22 -8.02
N CYS A 106 5.44 12.72 -8.42
CA CYS A 106 5.63 14.09 -8.90
C CYS A 106 6.37 14.07 -10.24
N PRO A 107 5.68 14.17 -11.39
CA PRO A 107 6.35 14.62 -12.60
C PRO A 107 6.72 16.10 -12.39
N LEU A 108 7.97 16.44 -12.73
CA LEU A 108 8.40 17.85 -12.88
C LEU A 108 7.61 18.51 -14.01
#